data_AF-A0A4Y2L510-F1
#
_entry.id   AF-A0A4Y2L510-F1
#
_cell.length_a   1.000
_cell.length_b   1.000
_cell.length_c   1.000
_cell.angle_alpha   90.00
_cell.angle_beta   90.00
_cell.angle_gamma   90.00
#
_symmetry.space_group_name_H-M   'P 1'
#
loop_
_entity.id
_entity.type
_entity.pdbx_description
1 polymer ?
#
loop_
_entity_poly.entity_id
_entity_poly.type
_entity_poly.pdbx_seq_one_letter_code
_entity_poly.pdbx_strand_id
1 'polypeptide(L)'
;MAFLAKHRKEELIALADDMGIEISTNDKKIDICKKVKDSPDFEEEFVRGCLEEIVRQREELKAQAQAEAAELKRIESLRQEREFELEKMRISNAAEVNSVASTRSENSKNRLSLKNLMQKFDAQVSDISMYLALFERQARTAGIEETEWVPQLISLLPLDLAQIIIKEPEEKMQDYLNV
;
A
#
# COMPACT_ATOMS: atom_id res chain seq x y z
N MET A 1 -21.61 -2.22 -61.89
CA MET A 1 -20.48 -1.62 -61.14
C MET A 1 -19.64 -2.75 -60.57
N ALA A 2 -18.30 -2.65 -60.58
CA ALA A 2 -17.42 -3.72 -60.10
C ALA A 2 -17.53 -3.89 -58.58
N PHE A 3 -18.10 -5.02 -58.11
CA PHE A 3 -18.33 -5.28 -56.68
C PHE A 3 -17.04 -5.34 -55.86
N LEU A 4 -15.94 -5.84 -56.44
CA LEU A 4 -14.60 -5.85 -55.83
C LEU A 4 -14.14 -4.47 -55.32
N ALA A 5 -14.56 -3.38 -55.98
CA ALA A 5 -14.17 -2.03 -55.58
C ALA A 5 -14.75 -1.61 -54.23
N LYS A 6 -15.77 -2.30 -53.70
CA LYS A 6 -16.37 -2.02 -52.39
C LYS A 6 -15.55 -2.58 -51.22
N HIS A 7 -14.75 -3.61 -51.45
CA HIS A 7 -13.99 -4.30 -50.42
C HIS A 7 -12.67 -3.59 -50.11
N ARG A 8 -12.15 -3.76 -48.89
CA ARG A 8 -10.87 -3.15 -48.48
C ARG A 8 -9.69 -3.88 -49.13
N LYS A 9 -8.52 -3.24 -49.18
CA LYS A 9 -7.34 -3.84 -49.83
C LYS A 9 -6.98 -5.16 -49.16
N GLU A 10 -7.11 -5.24 -47.84
CA GLU A 10 -6.80 -6.42 -47.04
C GLU A 10 -7.74 -7.60 -47.35
N GLU A 11 -9.02 -7.32 -47.59
CA GLU A 11 -10.02 -8.35 -47.98
C GLU A 11 -9.72 -8.91 -49.37
N LEU A 12 -9.28 -8.04 -50.29
CA LEU A 12 -8.90 -8.44 -51.64
C LEU A 12 -7.57 -9.19 -51.67
N ILE A 13 -6.65 -8.90 -50.75
CA ILE A 13 -5.42 -9.68 -50.56
C ILE A 13 -5.77 -11.07 -50.03
N ALA A 14 -6.59 -11.17 -48.98
CA ALA A 14 -7.02 -12.47 -48.44
C ALA A 14 -7.74 -13.32 -49.49
N LEU A 15 -8.61 -12.71 -50.28
CA LEU A 15 -9.26 -13.37 -51.41
C LEU A 15 -8.24 -13.86 -52.45
N ALA A 16 -7.25 -13.04 -52.79
CA ALA A 16 -6.22 -13.42 -53.75
C ALA A 16 -5.37 -14.57 -53.22
N ASP A 17 -5.04 -14.58 -51.92
CA ASP A 17 -4.34 -15.69 -51.27
C ASP A 17 -5.17 -16.98 -51.31
N ASP A 18 -6.48 -16.92 -51.03
CA ASP A 18 -7.42 -18.06 -51.12
C ASP A 18 -7.53 -18.61 -52.54
N MET A 19 -7.45 -17.73 -53.55
CA MET A 19 -7.45 -18.09 -54.97
C MET A 19 -6.06 -18.47 -55.51
N GLY A 20 -5.00 -18.43 -54.69
CA GLY A 20 -3.63 -18.71 -55.12
C GLY A 20 -3.04 -17.68 -56.10
N ILE A 21 -3.54 -16.45 -56.09
CA ILE A 21 -3.11 -15.34 -56.95
C ILE A 21 -1.98 -14.57 -56.26
N GLU A 22 -0.80 -14.53 -56.88
CA GLU A 22 0.33 -13.78 -56.34
C GLU A 22 0.11 -12.25 -56.36
N ILE A 23 0.04 -11.67 -55.16
CA ILE A 23 -0.02 -10.22 -54.94
C ILE A 23 1.34 -9.69 -54.52
N SER A 24 1.80 -8.64 -55.20
CA SER A 24 3.00 -7.89 -54.82
C SER A 24 2.66 -6.87 -53.74
N THR A 25 3.60 -6.61 -52.83
CA THR A 25 3.45 -5.57 -51.81
C THR A 25 3.17 -4.18 -52.40
N ASN A 26 3.63 -3.93 -53.63
CA ASN A 26 3.44 -2.67 -54.35
C ASN A 26 2.11 -2.58 -55.11
N ASP A 27 1.35 -3.69 -55.20
CA ASP A 27 0.07 -3.71 -55.91
C ASP A 27 -0.93 -2.79 -55.19
N LYS A 28 -1.53 -1.88 -55.96
CA LYS A 28 -2.64 -1.06 -55.45
C LYS A 28 -3.92 -1.90 -55.51
N LYS A 29 -4.93 -1.48 -54.75
CA LYS A 29 -6.25 -2.11 -54.75
C LYS A 29 -6.82 -2.34 -56.16
N ILE A 30 -6.58 -1.41 -57.08
CA ILE A 30 -7.03 -1.53 -58.47
C ILE A 30 -6.30 -2.65 -59.23
N ASP A 31 -5.01 -2.84 -58.95
CA ASP A 31 -4.17 -3.87 -59.57
C ASP A 31 -4.60 -5.26 -59.08
N ILE A 32 -4.88 -5.38 -57.78
CA ILE A 32 -5.41 -6.61 -57.16
C ILE A 32 -6.78 -6.96 -57.76
N CYS A 33 -7.71 -5.99 -57.82
CA CYS A 33 -9.01 -6.18 -58.45
C CYS A 33 -8.90 -6.62 -59.92
N LYS A 34 -7.88 -6.14 -60.63
CA LYS A 34 -7.62 -6.54 -62.02
C LYS A 34 -7.11 -7.96 -62.10
N LYS A 35 -6.09 -8.33 -61.30
CA LYS A 35 -5.55 -9.70 -61.24
C LYS A 35 -6.61 -10.74 -60.89
N VAL A 36 -7.51 -10.43 -59.95
CA VAL A 36 -8.63 -11.31 -59.59
C VAL A 36 -9.58 -11.52 -60.76
N LYS A 37 -9.93 -10.46 -61.50
CA LYS A 37 -10.81 -10.56 -62.67
C LYS A 37 -10.18 -11.24 -63.88
N ASP A 38 -8.88 -11.07 -64.05
CA ASP A 38 -8.10 -11.65 -65.15
C ASP A 38 -7.73 -13.12 -64.86
N SER A 39 -8.11 -13.66 -63.69
CA SER A 39 -7.90 -15.06 -63.31
C SER A 39 -8.75 -16.00 -64.18
N PRO A 40 -8.21 -17.14 -64.66
CA PRO A 40 -8.99 -18.13 -65.40
C PRO A 40 -10.12 -18.75 -64.57
N ASP A 41 -9.98 -18.76 -63.25
CA ASP A 41 -10.95 -19.35 -62.31
C ASP A 41 -11.91 -18.30 -61.73
N PHE A 42 -12.05 -17.14 -62.39
CA PHE A 42 -12.94 -16.08 -61.93
C PHE A 42 -14.42 -16.45 -62.12
N GLU A 43 -15.09 -16.77 -61.02
CA GLU A 43 -16.54 -16.93 -60.94
C GLU A 43 -17.16 -15.88 -60.00
N GLU A 44 -18.00 -14.99 -60.52
CA GLU A 44 -18.48 -13.82 -59.77
C GLU A 44 -19.22 -14.18 -58.47
N GLU A 45 -20.10 -15.18 -58.49
CA GLU A 45 -20.85 -15.60 -57.29
C GLU A 45 -19.96 -16.31 -56.27
N PHE A 46 -19.00 -17.11 -56.72
CA PHE A 46 -18.01 -17.73 -55.84
C PHE A 46 -17.15 -16.67 -55.16
N VAL A 47 -16.61 -15.73 -55.93
CA VAL A 47 -15.78 -14.63 -55.40
C VAL A 47 -16.57 -13.73 -54.46
N ARG A 48 -17.86 -13.49 -54.75
CA ARG A 48 -18.77 -12.78 -53.83
C ARG A 48 -18.90 -13.54 -52.50
N GLY A 49 -19.16 -14.84 -52.54
CA GLY A 49 -19.25 -15.69 -51.35
C GLY A 49 -17.96 -15.70 -50.53
N CYS A 50 -16.80 -15.83 -51.16
CA CYS A 50 -15.50 -15.75 -50.47
C CYS A 50 -15.31 -14.40 -49.76
N LEU A 51 -15.65 -13.29 -50.43
CA LEU A 51 -15.53 -11.96 -49.84
C LEU A 51 -16.51 -11.74 -48.68
N GLU A 52 -17.73 -12.28 -48.76
CA GLU A 52 -18.69 -12.24 -47.66
C GLU A 52 -18.15 -13.01 -46.44
N GLU A 53 -17.56 -14.18 -46.66
CA GLU A 53 -16.95 -14.98 -45.61
C GLU A 53 -15.74 -14.27 -44.97
N ILE A 54 -14.82 -13.71 -45.77
CA ILE A 54 -13.66 -12.95 -45.30
C ILE A 54 -14.10 -11.75 -44.46
N VAL A 55 -15.12 -11.02 -44.91
CA VAL A 55 -15.67 -9.87 -44.16
C VAL A 55 -16.28 -10.34 -42.84
N ARG A 56 -17.05 -11.43 -42.85
CA ARG A 56 -17.65 -12.01 -41.64
C ARG A 56 -16.59 -12.42 -40.62
N GLN A 57 -15.59 -13.19 -41.04
CA GLN A 57 -14.50 -13.64 -40.17
C GLN A 57 -13.74 -12.47 -39.54
N ARG A 58 -13.48 -11.42 -40.32
CA ARG A 58 -12.85 -10.20 -39.81
C ARG A 58 -13.71 -9.52 -38.75
N GLU A 59 -15.01 -9.40 -38.98
CA GLU A 59 -15.92 -8.78 -38.02
C GLU A 59 -16.01 -9.60 -36.72
N GLU A 60 -16.05 -10.92 -36.83
CA GLU A 60 -16.03 -11.84 -35.69
C GLU A 60 -14.73 -11.72 -34.89
N LEU A 61 -13.56 -11.75 -35.54
CA LEU A 61 -12.26 -11.54 -34.89
C LEU A 61 -12.18 -10.17 -34.21
N LYS A 62 -12.69 -9.12 -34.85
CA LYS A 62 -12.72 -7.78 -34.26
C LYS A 62 -13.64 -7.72 -33.04
N ALA A 63 -14.80 -8.36 -33.11
CA ALA A 63 -15.74 -8.44 -31.99
C ALA A 63 -15.14 -9.24 -30.82
N GLN A 64 -14.46 -10.36 -31.10
CA GLN A 64 -13.77 -11.17 -30.11
C GLN A 64 -12.64 -10.39 -29.43
N ALA A 65 -11.78 -9.73 -30.21
CA ALA A 65 -10.70 -8.90 -29.66
C ALA A 65 -11.23 -7.75 -28.81
N GLN A 66 -12.37 -7.15 -29.19
CA GLN A 66 -13.02 -6.10 -28.41
C GLN A 66 -13.63 -6.64 -27.11
N ALA A 67 -14.22 -7.84 -27.14
CA ALA A 67 -14.76 -8.49 -25.96
C ALA A 67 -13.64 -8.86 -24.96
N GLU A 68 -12.54 -9.45 -25.44
CA GLU A 68 -11.38 -9.78 -24.62
C GLU A 68 -10.73 -8.53 -24.01
N ALA A 69 -10.55 -7.47 -24.79
CA ALA A 69 -10.04 -6.20 -24.27
C ALA A 69 -10.96 -5.57 -23.20
N ALA A 70 -12.28 -5.70 -23.35
CA ALA A 70 -13.24 -5.24 -22.36
C ALA A 70 -13.20 -6.08 -21.08
N GLU A 71 -13.01 -7.39 -21.19
CA GLU A 71 -12.87 -8.30 -20.05
C GLU A 71 -11.57 -8.03 -19.27
N LEU A 72 -10.44 -7.90 -19.96
CA LEU A 72 -9.16 -7.54 -19.35
C LEU A 72 -9.26 -6.22 -18.59
N LYS A 73 -9.90 -5.21 -19.19
CA LYS A 73 -10.12 -3.92 -18.53
C LYS A 73 -11.00 -4.04 -17.27
N ARG A 74 -12.00 -4.92 -17.28
CA ARG A 74 -12.82 -5.21 -16.09
C ARG A 74 -12.00 -5.87 -14.99
N ILE A 75 -11.19 -6.88 -15.33
CA ILE A 75 -10.32 -7.57 -14.38
C ILE A 75 -9.33 -6.60 -13.74
N GLU A 76 -8.70 -5.74 -14.56
CA GLU A 76 -7.77 -4.72 -14.07
C GLU A 76 -8.46 -3.72 -13.13
N SER A 77 -9.67 -3.27 -13.47
CA SER A 77 -10.44 -2.37 -12.59
C SER A 77 -10.78 -3.01 -11.24
N LEU A 78 -11.18 -4.29 -11.21
CA LEU A 78 -11.45 -5.03 -9.98
C LEU A 78 -10.18 -5.20 -9.15
N ARG A 79 -9.02 -5.40 -9.80
CA ARG A 79 -7.73 -5.49 -9.11
C ARG A 79 -7.37 -4.16 -8.46
N GLN A 80 -7.51 -3.05 -9.19
CA GLN A 80 -7.26 -1.71 -8.65
C GLN A 80 -8.18 -1.39 -7.47
N GLU A 81 -9.46 -1.76 -7.55
CA GLU A 81 -10.42 -1.58 -6.45
C GLU A 81 -10.01 -2.37 -5.20
N ARG A 82 -9.62 -3.65 -5.36
CA ARG A 82 -9.09 -4.45 -4.24
C ARG A 82 -7.81 -3.87 -3.63
N GLU A 83 -6.89 -3.38 -4.46
CA GLU A 83 -5.66 -2.74 -3.99
C GLU A 83 -5.97 -1.46 -3.18
N PHE A 84 -6.95 -0.67 -3.63
CA PHE A 84 -7.41 0.51 -2.91
C PHE A 84 -8.06 0.16 -1.56
N GLU A 85 -8.91 -0.87 -1.51
CA GLU A 85 -9.51 -1.34 -0.25
C GLU A 85 -8.45 -1.82 0.75
N LEU A 86 -7.45 -2.56 0.28
CA LEU A 86 -6.34 -3.02 1.11
C LEU A 86 -5.52 -1.85 1.68
N GLU A 87 -5.24 -0.83 0.87
CA GLU A 87 -4.52 0.36 1.34
C GLU A 87 -5.34 1.15 2.37
N LYS A 88 -6.65 1.26 2.16
CA LYS A 88 -7.56 1.87 3.15
C LYS A 88 -7.54 1.11 4.48
N MET A 89 -7.59 -0.22 4.43
CA MET A 89 -7.45 -1.08 5.61
C MET A 89 -6.09 -0.91 6.29
N ARG A 90 -5.00 -0.82 5.52
CA ARG A 90 -3.65 -0.58 6.03
C ARG A 90 -3.55 0.74 6.78
N ILE A 91 -4.08 1.83 6.23
CA ILE A 91 -4.07 3.15 6.86
C ILE A 91 -4.92 3.12 8.14
N SER A 92 -6.12 2.51 8.10
CA SER A 92 -6.98 2.36 9.27
C SER A 92 -6.29 1.58 10.38
N ASN A 93 -5.65 0.45 10.04
CA ASN A 93 -4.89 -0.35 11.00
C ASN A 93 -3.66 0.40 11.53
N ALA A 94 -2.98 1.19 10.70
CA ALA A 94 -1.87 2.03 11.16
C ALA A 94 -2.34 3.14 12.11
N ALA A 95 -3.52 3.72 11.87
CA ALA A 95 -4.13 4.70 12.77
C ALA A 95 -4.57 4.06 14.09
N GLU A 96 -5.15 2.86 14.05
CA GLU A 96 -5.48 2.05 15.24
C GLU A 96 -4.21 1.67 16.00
N VAL A 97 -3.15 1.18 15.35
CA VAL A 97 -1.88 0.83 16.01
C VAL A 97 -1.16 2.08 16.54
N ASN A 98 -1.22 3.23 15.86
CA ASN A 98 -0.70 4.49 16.40
C ASN A 98 -1.56 5.01 17.56
N SER A 99 -2.88 4.78 17.55
CA SER A 99 -3.76 5.11 18.68
C SER A 99 -3.51 4.18 19.86
N VAL A 100 -3.27 2.88 19.62
CA VAL A 100 -2.89 1.91 20.66
C VAL A 100 -1.45 2.15 21.14
N ALA A 101 -0.54 2.62 20.29
CA ALA A 101 0.82 3.02 20.68
C ALA A 101 0.83 4.37 21.41
N SER A 102 -0.03 5.32 21.03
CA SER A 102 -0.21 6.60 21.72
C SER A 102 -0.91 6.40 23.05
N THR A 103 -1.95 5.57 23.13
CA THR A 103 -2.56 5.18 24.41
C THR A 103 -1.64 4.30 25.23
N ARG A 104 -0.77 3.46 24.65
CA ARG A 104 0.27 2.75 25.44
C ARG A 104 1.39 3.69 25.90
N SER A 105 1.73 4.71 25.12
CA SER A 105 2.71 5.76 25.47
C SER A 105 2.16 6.70 26.53
N GLU A 106 0.91 7.14 26.41
CA GLU A 106 0.18 7.96 27.40
C GLU A 106 -0.19 7.14 28.64
N ASN A 107 -0.58 5.87 28.51
CA ASN A 107 -0.83 4.99 29.65
C ASN A 107 0.49 4.51 30.31
N SER A 108 1.62 4.62 29.60
CA SER A 108 2.96 4.57 30.22
C SER A 108 3.40 5.90 30.83
N LYS A 109 2.75 7.03 30.53
CA LYS A 109 2.90 8.28 31.31
C LYS A 109 1.95 8.34 32.50
N ASN A 110 0.88 7.55 32.48
CA ASN A 110 0.14 7.13 33.67
C ASN A 110 0.92 6.08 34.50
N ARG A 111 2.21 5.81 34.19
CA ARG A 111 3.13 5.01 35.02
C ARG A 111 3.11 5.57 36.44
N LEU A 112 2.41 4.85 37.32
CA LEU A 112 2.70 4.66 38.74
C LEU A 112 3.57 5.77 39.35
N SER A 113 3.04 6.98 39.45
CA SER A 113 3.75 8.03 40.17
C SER A 113 3.92 7.56 41.61
N LEU A 114 5.15 7.50 42.14
CA LEU A 114 5.41 6.94 43.47
C LEU A 114 4.58 7.60 44.58
N LYS A 115 4.13 8.85 44.38
CA LYS A 115 3.12 9.54 45.21
C LYS A 115 1.83 8.76 45.47
N ASN A 116 1.46 7.82 44.60
CA ASN A 116 0.27 6.97 44.75
C ASN A 116 0.61 5.59 45.35
N LEU A 117 1.88 5.19 45.32
CA LEU A 117 2.36 3.88 45.77
C LEU A 117 2.99 3.94 47.16
N MET A 118 3.46 5.11 47.57
CA MET A 118 4.11 5.37 48.84
C MET A 118 3.42 6.49 49.59
N GLN A 119 3.34 6.35 50.91
CA GLN A 119 2.94 7.45 51.78
C GLN A 119 4.08 8.46 51.90
N LYS A 120 3.75 9.71 52.21
CA LYS A 120 4.76 10.73 52.50
C LYS A 120 5.63 10.31 53.69
N PHE A 121 6.89 10.69 53.66
CA PHE A 121 7.82 10.40 54.73
C PHE A 121 7.34 11.02 56.05
N ASP A 122 7.32 10.20 57.10
CA ASP A 122 7.03 10.58 58.46
C ASP A 122 8.13 10.04 59.38
N ALA A 123 8.90 10.95 59.96
CA ALA A 123 10.02 10.62 60.85
C ALA A 123 9.56 9.98 62.18
N GLN A 124 8.27 10.03 62.53
CA GLN A 124 7.73 9.34 63.70
C GLN A 124 7.49 7.85 63.44
N VAL A 125 7.36 7.46 62.17
CA VAL A 125 6.91 6.11 61.76
C VAL A 125 8.03 5.32 61.07
N SER A 126 8.93 5.99 60.34
CA SER A 126 10.01 5.34 59.60
C SER A 126 11.32 6.10 59.73
N ASP A 127 12.41 5.34 59.87
CA ASP A 127 13.75 5.86 59.65
C ASP A 127 13.95 6.27 58.17
N ILE A 128 14.76 7.31 57.95
CA ILE A 128 15.00 7.87 56.62
C ILE A 128 15.74 6.90 55.70
N SER A 129 16.73 6.15 56.20
CA SER A 129 17.47 5.18 55.40
C SER A 129 16.56 4.03 54.96
N MET A 130 15.68 3.58 55.85
CA MET A 130 14.68 2.56 55.52
C MET A 130 13.68 3.06 54.48
N TYR A 131 13.23 4.31 54.58
CA TYR A 131 12.31 4.93 53.64
C TYR A 131 12.92 5.07 52.24
N LEU A 132 14.19 5.49 52.16
CA LEU A 132 14.92 5.61 50.88
C LEU A 132 15.15 4.24 50.22
N ALA A 133 15.53 3.21 50.99
CA ALA A 133 15.68 1.86 50.46
C ALA A 133 14.35 1.30 49.89
N LEU A 134 13.23 1.62 50.56
CA LEU A 134 11.90 1.28 50.04
C LEU A 134 11.58 2.05 48.76
N PHE A 135 11.88 3.35 48.74
CA PHE A 135 11.70 4.21 47.57
C PHE A 135 12.44 3.67 46.35
N GLU A 136 13.73 3.35 46.47
CA GLU A 136 14.52 2.80 45.36
C GLU A 136 13.96 1.48 44.85
N ARG A 137 13.56 0.58 45.75
CA ARG A 137 12.94 -0.69 45.36
C ARG A 137 11.64 -0.48 44.61
N GLN A 138 10.80 0.45 45.06
CA GLN A 138 9.54 0.77 44.40
C GLN A 138 9.78 1.47 43.05
N ALA A 139 10.76 2.38 42.97
CA ALA A 139 11.13 3.04 41.73
C ALA A 139 11.62 2.05 40.67
N ARG A 140 12.50 1.10 41.06
CA ARG A 140 12.96 0.01 40.20
C ARG A 140 11.81 -0.92 39.78
N THR A 141 10.93 -1.28 40.72
CA THR A 141 9.77 -2.16 40.45
C THR A 141 8.77 -1.49 39.51
N ALA A 142 8.56 -0.19 39.66
CA ALA A 142 7.69 0.62 38.79
C ALA A 142 8.34 0.98 37.44
N GLY A 143 9.63 0.66 37.25
CA GLY A 143 10.37 0.95 36.03
C GLY A 143 10.53 2.45 35.76
N ILE A 144 10.72 3.25 36.83
CA ILE A 144 10.95 4.69 36.76
C ILE A 144 12.41 4.94 36.40
N GLU A 145 12.65 5.80 35.41
CA GLU A 145 14.00 6.21 34.98
C GLU A 145 14.72 6.97 36.09
N GLU A 146 16.03 6.75 36.27
CA GLU A 146 16.81 7.33 37.39
C GLU A 146 16.80 8.87 37.41
N THR A 147 16.67 9.50 36.23
CA THR A 147 16.49 10.96 36.09
C THR A 147 15.21 11.47 36.75
N GLU A 148 14.19 10.62 36.88
CA GLU A 148 12.89 10.93 37.49
C GLU A 148 12.84 10.58 38.99
N TRP A 149 13.91 10.03 39.57
CA TRP A 149 13.90 9.62 40.98
C TRP A 149 13.91 10.83 41.92
N VAL A 150 14.76 11.82 41.66
CA VAL A 150 14.90 13.00 42.51
C VAL A 150 13.60 13.83 42.57
N PRO A 151 12.96 14.18 41.44
CA PRO A 151 11.68 14.90 41.46
C PRO A 151 10.57 14.12 42.19
N GLN A 152 10.54 12.79 42.06
CA GLN A 152 9.55 11.94 42.75
C GLN A 152 9.81 11.85 44.24
N LEU A 153 11.08 11.76 44.66
CA LEU A 153 11.47 11.75 46.06
C LEU A 153 11.12 13.08 46.74
N ILE A 154 11.40 14.21 46.09
CA ILE A 154 11.04 15.55 46.59
C ILE A 154 9.52 15.65 46.86
N SER A 155 8.69 15.05 46.02
CA SER A 155 7.22 15.08 46.19
C SER A 155 6.70 14.29 47.40
N LEU A 156 7.51 13.37 47.92
CA LEU A 156 7.20 12.46 49.02
C LEU A 156 7.77 12.92 50.37
N LEU A 157 8.75 13.82 50.36
CA LEU A 157 9.37 14.34 51.57
C LEU A 157 8.65 15.59 52.11
N PRO A 158 8.69 15.82 53.44
CA PRO A 158 8.37 17.11 54.02
C PRO A 158 9.24 18.22 53.41
N LEU A 159 8.68 19.44 53.36
CA LEU A 159 9.31 20.60 52.72
C LEU A 159 10.73 20.87 53.24
N ASP A 160 10.94 20.75 54.55
CA ASP A 160 12.21 21.04 55.19
C ASP A 160 13.33 20.11 54.72
N LEU A 161 13.01 18.83 54.43
CA LEU A 161 13.96 17.86 53.89
C LEU A 161 14.12 18.02 52.37
N ALA A 162 13.04 18.29 51.65
CA ALA A 162 13.09 18.56 50.23
C ALA A 162 14.00 19.77 49.91
N GLN A 163 13.95 20.81 50.75
CA GLN A 163 14.80 22.00 50.60
C GLN A 163 16.30 21.70 50.79
N ILE A 164 16.67 20.66 51.53
CA ILE A 164 18.07 20.23 51.67
C ILE A 164 18.56 19.68 50.33
N ILE A 165 17.76 18.82 49.69
CA ILE A 165 18.07 18.22 48.39
C ILE A 165 18.14 19.28 47.28
N ILE A 166 17.21 20.24 47.28
CA ILE A 166 17.16 21.31 46.26
C ILE A 166 18.37 22.27 46.38
N LYS A 167 18.95 22.40 47.57
CA LYS A 167 20.13 23.27 47.81
C LYS A 167 21.45 22.56 47.54
N GLU A 168 21.44 21.24 47.29
CA GLU A 168 22.63 20.49 46.89
C GLU A 168 22.87 20.65 45.37
N PRO A 169 24.07 21.06 44.93
CA PRO A 169 24.39 21.14 43.52
C PRO A 169 24.55 19.73 42.91
N GLU A 170 24.03 19.54 41.70
CA GLU A 170 24.07 18.28 40.93
C GLU A 170 25.51 17.75 40.72
N GLU A 171 26.50 18.64 40.80
CA GLU A 171 27.94 18.37 40.72
C GLU A 171 28.47 17.47 41.85
N LYS A 172 27.79 17.39 43.00
CA LYS A 172 28.15 16.47 44.10
C LYS A 172 27.54 15.08 43.99
N MET A 173 26.61 14.85 43.06
CA MET A 173 25.94 13.54 42.90
C MET A 173 26.84 12.47 42.27
N GLN A 174 27.91 12.85 41.55
CA GLN A 174 28.81 11.88 40.91
C GLN A 174 29.85 11.24 41.86
N ASP A 175 30.07 11.80 43.06
CA ASP A 175 31.06 11.26 44.01
C ASP A 175 30.61 9.97 44.71
N TYR A 176 29.32 9.61 44.67
CA TYR A 176 28.80 8.37 45.27
C TYR A 176 28.96 7.13 44.39
N LEU A 177 29.50 7.26 43.18
CA LEU A 177 29.88 6.13 42.34
C LEU A 177 31.27 5.56 42.69
N ASN A 178 31.98 6.17 43.66
CA ASN A 178 33.30 5.73 44.11
C ASN A 178 33.35 5.43 45.63
N VAL A 179 32.60 4.42 46.08
CA VAL A 179 32.93 3.58 47.26
C VAL A 179 32.51 2.14 46.98
#